data_AF-A0A1F7FJZ4-F1
#
_entry.id   AF-A0A1F7FJZ4-F1
#
_cell.length_a   1.000
_cell.length_b   1.000
_cell.length_c   1.000
_cell.angle_alpha   90.00
_cell.angle_beta   90.00
_cell.angle_gamma   90.00
#
_symmetry.space_group_name_H-M   'P 1'
#
loop_
_entity.id
_entity.type
_entity.pdbx_description
1 polymer ?
#
loop_
_entity_poly.entity_id
_entity_poly.type
_entity_poly.pdbx_seq_one_letter_code
_entity_poly.pdbx_strand_id
1 'polypeptide(L)' 'MKNSDGSVNDKRTVKLENVMDKKYIPFLTGRPVRESPIDNDDIINLKIALHVSSNVDELLSRV' A
#
# COMPACT_ATOMS: atom_id res chain seq x y z
N MET A 1 13.33 -13.27 -42.72
CA MET A 1 13.29 -12.45 -41.48
C MET A 1 12.39 -13.15 -40.49
N LYS A 2 12.94 -13.73 -39.41
CA LYS A 2 12.20 -14.19 -38.23
C LYS A 2 13.01 -13.78 -37.01
N ASN A 3 12.40 -12.97 -36.17
CA ASN A 3 13.02 -12.34 -35.01
C ASN A 3 13.29 -13.41 -33.95
N SER A 4 14.51 -13.40 -33.41
CA SER A 4 14.92 -14.22 -32.28
C SER A 4 14.50 -13.53 -30.99
N ASP A 5 13.41 -14.01 -30.39
CA ASP A 5 12.95 -13.60 -29.06
C ASP A 5 13.92 -14.14 -28.00
N GLY A 6 14.88 -13.30 -27.61
CA GLY A 6 15.80 -13.60 -26.51
C GLY A 6 15.05 -13.58 -25.18
N SER A 7 14.61 -14.73 -24.69
CA SER A 7 14.15 -14.86 -23.31
C SER A 7 15.36 -14.74 -22.37
N VAL A 8 15.62 -13.53 -21.88
CA VAL A 8 16.59 -13.33 -20.79
C VAL A 8 15.95 -13.88 -19.52
N ASN A 9 16.26 -15.14 -19.22
CA ASN A 9 15.84 -15.81 -18.00
C ASN A 9 16.75 -15.31 -16.86
N ASP A 10 16.43 -14.15 -16.29
CA ASP A 10 17.19 -13.57 -15.18
C ASP A 10 16.96 -14.41 -13.91
N LYS A 11 17.88 -15.35 -13.66
CA LYS A 11 17.87 -16.24 -12.49
C LYS A 11 18.20 -15.53 -11.16
N ARG A 12 18.35 -14.20 -11.15
CA ARG A 12 18.73 -13.42 -9.95
C ARG A 12 17.52 -12.87 -9.17
N THR A 13 16.31 -13.35 -9.41
CA THR A 13 15.15 -13.00 -8.58
C THR A 13 15.21 -13.81 -7.27
N VAL A 14 15.91 -13.27 -6.28
CA VAL A 14 15.82 -13.79 -4.91
C VAL A 14 14.56 -13.22 -4.29
N LYS A 15 13.52 -14.05 -4.16
CA LYS A 15 12.31 -13.63 -3.45
C LYS A 15 12.64 -13.44 -1.97
N LEU A 16 12.14 -12.36 -1.36
CA LEU A 16 12.49 -11.99 0.02
C LEU A 16 12.14 -13.10 1.01
N GLU A 17 11.08 -13.88 0.76
CA GLU A 17 10.74 -15.05 1.56
C GLU A 17 11.87 -16.11 1.67
N ASN A 18 12.83 -16.13 0.75
CA ASN A 18 13.98 -17.04 0.76
C ASN A 18 15.19 -16.49 1.55
N VAL A 19 15.14 -15.23 2.00
CA VAL A 19 16.23 -14.54 2.73
C VAL A 19 15.82 -14.20 4.16
N MET A 20 14.53 -14.00 4.41
CA MET A 20 14.04 -13.57 5.71
C MET A 20 14.08 -14.71 6.75
N ASP A 21 14.38 -14.36 8.00
CA ASP A 21 14.41 -15.28 9.14
C ASP A 21 13.06 -16.02 9.27
N LYS A 22 13.07 -17.26 9.78
CA LYS A 22 11.85 -18.05 10.04
C LYS A 22 10.90 -17.38 11.06
N LYS A 23 11.41 -16.39 11.81
CA LYS A 23 10.62 -15.53 12.71
C LYS A 23 10.09 -14.26 12.05
N TYR A 24 10.29 -14.11 10.75
CA TYR A 24 9.76 -12.98 10.00
C TYR A 24 8.24 -12.99 10.06
N ILE A 25 7.67 -11.97 10.69
CA ILE A 25 6.25 -11.69 10.62
C ILE A 25 6.03 -11.00 9.26
N PRO A 26 5.35 -11.64 8.30
CA PRO A 26 5.04 -10.99 7.04
C PRO A 26 4.19 -9.76 7.32
N PHE A 27 4.49 -8.67 6.63
CA PHE A 27 3.65 -7.48 6.65
C PHE A 27 2.28 -7.86 6.06
N LEU A 28 1.29 -8.11 6.93
CA LEU A 28 -0.07 -8.54 6.57
C LEU A 28 -0.91 -7.39 6.02
N THR A 29 -0.35 -6.56 5.13
CA THR A 29 -1.03 -5.45 4.46
C THR A 29 -1.46 -4.33 5.43
N GLY A 30 -0.53 -3.41 5.71
CA GLY A 30 -0.88 -2.10 6.25
C GLY A 30 -1.48 -1.21 5.17
N ARG A 31 -2.54 -0.46 5.55
CA ARG A 31 -3.42 0.42 4.75
C ARG A 31 -3.90 -0.19 3.43
N PRO A 32 -5.21 -0.18 3.12
CA PRO A 32 -5.69 -0.60 1.81
C PRO A 32 -4.93 0.13 0.70
N VAL A 33 -4.73 -0.56 -0.43
CA VAL A 33 -4.12 0.03 -1.62
C VAL A 33 -4.91 1.28 -1.99
N ARG A 34 -4.23 2.42 -2.04
CA ARG A 34 -4.86 3.67 -2.43
C ARG A 34 -5.14 3.63 -3.93
N GLU A 35 -6.38 3.95 -4.32
CA GLU A 35 -6.76 4.09 -5.73
C GLU A 35 -6.17 5.38 -6.34
N SER A 36 -5.89 6.39 -5.51
CA SER A 36 -5.34 7.69 -5.90
C SER A 36 -4.32 8.24 -4.87
N PRO A 37 -3.40 9.14 -5.29
CA PRO A 37 -2.61 9.94 -4.36
C PRO A 37 -3.51 10.80 -3.45
N ILE A 38 -3.02 11.14 -2.25
CA ILE A 38 -3.71 12.10 -1.37
C ILE A 38 -3.70 13.46 -2.05
N ASP A 39 -4.87 14.07 -2.20
CA ASP A 39 -5.00 15.43 -2.74
C ASP A 39 -5.39 16.46 -1.66
N ASN A 40 -5.61 17.70 -2.10
CA ASN A 40 -5.99 18.78 -1.18
C ASN A 40 -7.41 18.60 -0.62
N ASP A 41 -8.30 17.97 -1.38
CA ASP A 41 -9.69 17.75 -0.95
C ASP A 41 -9.74 16.72 0.16
N ASP A 42 -8.93 15.65 0.08
CA ASP A 42 -8.72 14.69 1.17
C ASP A 42 -8.28 15.39 2.47
N ILE A 43 -7.35 16.34 2.37
CA ILE A 43 -6.83 17.09 3.52
C ILE A 43 -7.91 18.00 4.12
N ILE A 44 -8.70 18.66 3.27
CA ILE A 44 -9.81 19.51 3.71
C ILE A 44 -10.88 18.67 4.40
N ASN A 45 -11.26 17.54 3.80
CA ASN A 45 -12.24 16.62 4.36
C ASN A 45 -11.79 16.07 5.71
N LEU A 46 -10.51 15.69 5.84
CA LEU A 46 -9.95 15.27 7.12
C LEU A 46 -10.00 16.39 8.17
N LYS A 47 -9.66 17.63 7.80
CA LYS A 47 -9.76 18.78 8.72
C LYS A 47 -11.19 19.01 9.18
N ILE A 48 -12.16 18.93 8.28
CA ILE A 48 -13.59 19.04 8.62
C ILE A 48 -13.96 17.92 9.59
N ALA A 49 -13.67 16.67 9.24
CA ALA A 49 -13.97 15.50 10.06
C ALA A 49 -13.40 15.63 11.49
N LEU A 50 -12.18 16.13 11.64
CA LEU A 50 -11.55 16.38 12.94
C LEU A 50 -12.26 17.47 13.76
N HIS A 51 -12.77 18.53 13.14
CA HIS A 51 -13.44 19.62 13.87
C HIS A 51 -14.89 19.30 14.22
N VAL A 52 -15.57 18.48 13.42
CA VAL A 52 -17.00 18.19 13.61
C VAL A 52 -17.27 16.96 14.48
N SER A 53 -16.29 16.07 14.63
CA SER A 53 -16.46 14.84 15.42
C SER A 53 -16.27 15.13 16.90
N SER A 54 -17.19 14.65 17.73
CA SER A 54 -17.14 14.86 19.18
C SER A 54 -16.30 13.80 19.90
N ASN A 55 -16.02 12.68 19.23
CA ASN A 55 -15.22 11.57 19.75
C ASN A 55 -14.55 10.80 18.61
N VAL A 56 -13.68 9.86 18.99
CA VAL A 56 -12.86 9.09 18.05
C VAL A 56 -13.70 8.15 17.19
N ASP A 57 -14.73 7.52 17.75
CA ASP A 57 -15.57 6.58 17.00
C ASP A 57 -16.36 7.30 15.90
N GLU A 58 -16.89 8.49 16.22
CA GLU A 58 -17.56 9.35 15.26
C GLU A 58 -16.59 9.77 14.14
N LEU A 59 -15.36 10.14 14.47
CA LEU A 59 -14.33 10.48 13.49
C LEU A 59 -14.06 9.30 12.55
N LEU A 60 -13.81 8.11 13.10
CA LEU A 60 -13.48 6.91 12.33
C LEU A 60 -14.61 6.46 11.39
N SER A 61 -15.86 6.77 11.72
CA SER A 61 -16.99 6.48 10.82
C SER A 61 -17.07 7.39 9.59
N ARG A 62 -16.34 8.52 9.58
CA ARG A 62 -16.38 9.56 8.54
C ARG A 62 -15.16 9.55 7.61
N VAL A 63 -14.17 8.69 7.86
CA VAL A 63 -12.88 8.63 7.13
C VAL A 63 -12.61 7.26 6.52
#